data_AF-A0A382PWI1-F1
#
_entry.id   AF-A0A382PWI1-F1
#
_cell.length_a   1.000
_cell.length_b   1.000
_cell.length_c   1.000
_cell.angle_alpha   90.00
_cell.angle_beta   90.00
_cell.angle_gamma   90.00
#
_symmetry.space_group_name_H-M   'P 1'
#
loop_
_entity.id
_entity.type
_entity.pdbx_description
1 polymer ?
#
loop_
_entity_poly.entity_id
_entity_poly.type
_entity_poly.pdbx_seq_one_letter_code
_entity_poly.pdbx_strand_id
1 'polypeptide(L)'
;GNMNLEQFITFAGTTLKLSADTEIRNPNYYPLGTVDLAGNKLTMVDSGGLTIANPLVMTAAGSEIETRNSDLTLSSELDLSAGSITSTGGSINLFGGATLSDTGNLDLSYTTVDAGLEDLTLDAPINLQSVGIISSGGTIAFTPGSDGSSFDSDSSMRLTDTLLELSGTGTDLAIPYLSLSGNSGLLTDGSTLTPAYLEIGMDGELDFTDIATTDTILRLAGDSNITKTYAVGAQAELILKEINIDGHILTLNPDIVDLTAEAIYFTNYNSESADYLTNTAELRAEGVNINMTKRLWVDRGKITMGGGTLTLVQGGGLADIGFGEIDLTNSTLSLSGPFV
;
A
#
# COMPACT_ATOMS: atom_id res chain seq x y z
N GLY A 1 1.07 -38.67 0.81
CA GLY A 1 0.38 -39.38 -0.28
C GLY A 1 0.45 -38.53 -1.52
N ASN A 2 0.43 -39.11 -2.72
CA ASN A 2 0.45 -38.33 -3.96
C ASN A 2 -0.87 -38.53 -4.69
N MET A 3 -1.50 -37.44 -5.11
CA MET A 3 -2.76 -37.43 -5.85
C MET A 3 -2.57 -36.66 -7.15
N ASN A 4 -2.80 -37.32 -8.30
CA ASN A 4 -2.88 -36.62 -9.59
C ASN A 4 -4.35 -36.35 -9.90
N LEU A 5 -4.71 -35.07 -10.08
CA LEU A 5 -6.08 -34.64 -10.38
C LEU A 5 -6.34 -34.36 -11.86
N GLU A 6 -5.36 -34.53 -12.76
CA GLU A 6 -5.50 -34.23 -14.20
C GLU A 6 -6.69 -34.91 -14.89
N GLN A 7 -7.12 -36.07 -14.40
CA GLN A 7 -8.25 -36.83 -14.96
C GLN A 7 -9.54 -36.70 -14.15
N PHE A 8 -9.53 -35.93 -13.07
CA PHE A 8 -10.69 -35.72 -12.22
C PHE A 8 -11.44 -34.46 -12.64
N ILE A 9 -12.77 -34.56 -12.67
CA ILE A 9 -13.64 -33.40 -12.80
C ILE A 9 -14.08 -33.03 -11.38
N THR A 10 -13.64 -31.87 -10.91
CA THR A 10 -14.02 -31.32 -9.61
C THR A 10 -14.87 -30.06 -9.79
N PHE A 11 -15.64 -29.72 -8.75
CA PHE A 11 -16.55 -28.57 -8.74
C PHE A 11 -16.80 -28.12 -7.30
N ALA A 12 -17.57 -27.05 -7.10
CA ALA A 12 -17.87 -26.47 -5.78
C ALA A 12 -18.61 -27.42 -4.80
N GLY A 13 -19.09 -28.58 -5.27
CA GLY A 13 -19.66 -29.64 -4.42
C GLY A 13 -18.68 -30.74 -4.04
N THR A 14 -17.46 -30.74 -4.59
CA THR A 14 -16.43 -31.73 -4.31
C THR A 14 -15.83 -31.48 -2.92
N THR A 15 -15.75 -32.52 -2.08
CA THR A 15 -15.04 -32.44 -0.79
C THR A 15 -13.73 -33.21 -0.87
N LEU A 16 -12.63 -32.56 -0.51
CA LEU A 16 -11.34 -33.20 -0.25
C LEU A 16 -11.14 -33.30 1.26
N LYS A 17 -10.98 -34.51 1.78
CA LYS A 17 -10.64 -34.76 3.18
C LYS A 17 -9.31 -35.49 3.26
N LEU A 18 -8.35 -34.93 3.97
CA LEU A 18 -7.05 -35.55 4.16
C LEU A 18 -7.06 -36.53 5.33
N SER A 19 -6.27 -37.59 5.17
CA SER A 19 -6.00 -38.58 6.22
C SER A 19 -4.50 -38.77 6.47
N ALA A 20 -3.68 -38.05 5.70
CA ALA A 20 -2.23 -37.97 5.76
C ALA A 20 -1.82 -36.76 4.90
N ASP A 21 -0.58 -36.29 5.09
CA ASP A 21 0.02 -35.27 4.22
C ASP A 21 -0.11 -35.68 2.75
N THR A 22 -0.52 -34.75 1.89
CA THR A 22 -0.88 -35.04 0.51
C THR A 22 -0.31 -34.02 -0.44
N GLU A 23 0.41 -34.49 -1.45
CA GLU A 23 0.80 -33.70 -2.62
C GLU A 23 -0.26 -33.85 -3.72
N ILE A 24 -0.77 -32.72 -4.22
CA ILE A 24 -1.61 -32.68 -5.42
C ILE A 24 -0.77 -32.23 -6.62
N ARG A 25 -0.90 -33.01 -7.70
CA ARG A 25 -0.41 -32.66 -9.03
C ARG A 25 -1.60 -32.34 -9.93
N ASN A 26 -1.64 -31.11 -10.41
CA ASN A 26 -2.55 -30.65 -11.44
C ASN A 26 -1.99 -29.35 -12.05
N PRO A 27 -1.58 -29.35 -13.32
CA PRO A 27 -1.08 -28.15 -13.98
C PRO A 27 -2.20 -27.16 -14.34
N ASN A 28 -3.47 -27.53 -14.20
CA ASN A 28 -4.62 -26.69 -14.50
C ASN A 28 -5.20 -26.04 -13.23
N TYR A 29 -6.11 -25.10 -13.42
CA TYR A 29 -6.97 -24.59 -12.35
C TYR A 29 -8.10 -25.58 -12.07
N TYR A 30 -8.36 -25.86 -10.80
CA TYR A 30 -9.39 -26.80 -10.39
C TYR A 30 -10.14 -26.30 -9.14
N PRO A 31 -11.48 -26.36 -9.15
CA PRO A 31 -12.29 -25.99 -7.99
C PRO A 31 -12.50 -27.18 -7.06
N LEU A 32 -12.52 -26.94 -5.76
CA LEU A 32 -13.06 -27.81 -4.72
C LEU A 32 -14.13 -27.02 -3.94
N GLY A 33 -15.11 -27.73 -3.40
CA GLY A 33 -16.05 -27.17 -2.45
C GLY A 33 -15.41 -26.99 -1.10
N THR A 34 -15.24 -28.10 -0.39
CA THR A 34 -14.70 -28.15 0.97
C THR A 34 -13.34 -28.84 0.97
N VAL A 35 -12.38 -28.24 1.67
CA VAL A 35 -11.08 -28.86 1.98
C VAL A 35 -11.00 -29.03 3.50
N ASP A 36 -11.01 -30.28 3.95
CA ASP A 36 -10.80 -30.67 5.35
C ASP A 36 -9.39 -31.24 5.51
N LEU A 37 -8.48 -30.43 6.05
CA LEU A 37 -7.08 -30.81 6.24
C LEU A 37 -6.90 -31.81 7.38
N ALA A 38 -7.83 -31.84 8.36
CA ALA A 38 -7.79 -32.73 9.52
C ALA A 38 -6.40 -32.82 10.21
N GLY A 39 -5.68 -31.70 10.32
CA GLY A 39 -4.34 -31.65 10.92
C GLY A 39 -3.20 -32.19 10.05
N ASN A 40 -3.39 -32.24 8.73
CA ASN A 40 -2.39 -32.68 7.76
C ASN A 40 -2.01 -31.56 6.80
N LYS A 41 -0.90 -31.77 6.10
CA LYS A 41 -0.40 -30.87 5.06
C LYS A 41 -0.97 -31.18 3.68
N LEU A 42 -1.44 -30.15 2.99
CA LEU A 42 -1.74 -30.17 1.56
C LEU A 42 -0.64 -29.40 0.80
N THR A 43 0.03 -30.05 -0.14
CA THR A 43 1.05 -29.41 -0.99
C THR A 43 0.62 -29.42 -2.44
N MET A 44 0.63 -28.26 -3.08
CA MET A 44 0.41 -28.09 -4.51
C MET A 44 1.75 -28.08 -5.24
N VAL A 45 1.96 -29.01 -6.17
CA VAL A 45 3.29 -29.25 -6.74
C VAL A 45 3.52 -28.56 -8.08
N ASP A 46 2.47 -28.37 -8.87
CA ASP A 46 2.58 -27.80 -10.21
C ASP A 46 2.32 -26.28 -10.18
N SER A 47 2.16 -25.64 -11.34
CA SER A 47 1.87 -24.20 -11.47
C SER A 47 0.39 -23.91 -11.75
N GLY A 48 -0.49 -24.86 -11.46
CA GLY A 48 -1.94 -24.68 -11.59
C GLY A 48 -2.51 -23.81 -10.47
N GLY A 49 -3.81 -23.92 -10.21
CA GLY A 49 -4.45 -23.19 -9.12
C GLY A 49 -5.59 -23.96 -8.47
N LEU A 50 -5.74 -23.82 -7.16
CA LEU A 50 -6.84 -24.39 -6.40
C LEU A 50 -7.82 -23.29 -6.02
N THR A 51 -9.08 -23.44 -6.41
CA THR A 51 -10.18 -22.62 -5.88
C THR A 51 -10.94 -23.41 -4.83
N ILE A 52 -11.08 -22.86 -3.62
CA ILE A 52 -11.92 -23.43 -2.57
C ILE A 52 -13.18 -22.56 -2.45
N ALA A 53 -14.33 -23.16 -2.74
CA ALA A 53 -15.59 -22.43 -2.85
C ALA A 53 -16.26 -22.16 -1.50
N ASN A 54 -16.09 -23.06 -0.52
CA ASN A 54 -16.67 -22.94 0.82
C ASN A 54 -15.64 -22.38 1.81
N PRO A 55 -16.07 -21.91 3.00
CA PRO A 55 -15.15 -21.42 4.03
C PRO A 55 -14.03 -22.43 4.34
N LEU A 56 -12.82 -21.91 4.49
CA LEU A 56 -11.65 -22.69 4.89
C LEU A 56 -11.34 -22.39 6.36
N VAL A 57 -11.49 -23.41 7.21
CA VAL A 57 -11.26 -23.29 8.66
C VAL A 57 -9.98 -24.04 9.03
N MET A 58 -8.98 -23.29 9.47
CA MET A 58 -7.64 -23.78 9.84
C MET A 58 -7.37 -23.51 11.33
N THR A 59 -8.27 -24.01 12.18
CA THR A 59 -8.23 -23.88 13.65
C THR A 59 -7.47 -25.02 14.35
N ALA A 60 -7.04 -26.05 13.61
CA ALA A 60 -6.29 -27.18 14.14
C ALA A 60 -4.79 -27.02 13.81
N ALA A 61 -3.96 -26.94 14.85
CA ALA A 61 -2.50 -26.94 14.71
C ALA A 61 -2.02 -28.14 13.87
N GLY A 62 -1.10 -27.88 12.94
CA GLY A 62 -0.59 -28.88 11.97
C GLY A 62 -1.39 -29.01 10.68
N SER A 63 -2.53 -28.31 10.54
CA SER A 63 -3.18 -28.15 9.24
C SER A 63 -2.39 -27.16 8.40
N GLU A 64 -1.84 -27.61 7.28
CA GLU A 64 -0.97 -26.78 6.44
C GLU A 64 -1.44 -26.78 4.98
N ILE A 65 -1.32 -25.65 4.29
CA ILE A 65 -1.37 -25.57 2.83
C ILE A 65 -0.05 -24.97 2.33
N GLU A 66 0.65 -25.68 1.46
CA GLU A 66 1.84 -25.19 0.75
C GLU A 66 1.52 -25.07 -0.75
N THR A 67 1.48 -23.85 -1.27
CA THR A 67 1.10 -23.58 -2.67
C THR A 67 2.30 -23.62 -3.62
N ARG A 68 3.51 -23.35 -3.12
CA ARG A 68 4.73 -23.15 -3.92
C ARG A 68 4.53 -22.04 -4.96
N ASN A 69 4.36 -22.41 -6.23
CA ASN A 69 4.12 -21.50 -7.35
C ASN A 69 2.68 -21.59 -7.89
N SER A 70 1.84 -22.41 -7.26
CA SER A 70 0.43 -22.49 -7.61
C SER A 70 -0.35 -21.33 -7.01
N ASP A 71 -1.48 -21.01 -7.62
CA ASP A 71 -2.42 -20.04 -7.07
C ASP A 71 -3.39 -20.72 -6.08
N LEU A 72 -3.76 -20.01 -5.03
CA LEU A 72 -4.83 -20.40 -4.11
C LEU A 72 -5.90 -19.32 -4.12
N THR A 73 -7.15 -19.69 -4.44
CA THR A 73 -8.30 -18.77 -4.39
C THR A 73 -9.30 -19.26 -3.38
N LEU A 74 -9.61 -18.42 -2.39
CA LEU A 74 -10.63 -18.66 -1.38
C LEU A 74 -11.83 -17.77 -1.71
N SER A 75 -12.90 -18.39 -2.21
CA SER A 75 -14.12 -17.67 -2.60
C SER A 75 -15.06 -17.40 -1.41
N SER A 76 -14.68 -17.86 -0.23
CA SER A 76 -15.39 -17.69 1.04
C SER A 76 -14.36 -17.51 2.15
N GLU A 77 -14.84 -17.09 3.31
CA GLU A 77 -14.01 -16.70 4.45
C GLU A 77 -12.94 -17.74 4.82
N LEU A 78 -11.74 -17.23 5.09
CA LEU A 78 -10.65 -17.95 5.75
C LEU A 78 -10.61 -17.62 7.24
N ASP A 79 -10.69 -18.65 8.08
CA ASP A 79 -10.32 -18.57 9.50
C ASP A 79 -8.97 -19.29 9.68
N LEU A 80 -7.91 -18.51 9.89
CA LEU A 80 -6.55 -18.99 10.11
C LEU A 80 -6.09 -18.65 11.53
N SER A 81 -6.55 -19.43 12.51
CA SER A 81 -6.25 -19.24 13.94
C SER A 81 -5.18 -20.19 14.50
N ALA A 82 -4.87 -21.30 13.82
CA ALA A 82 -3.82 -22.22 14.29
C ALA A 82 -3.04 -22.98 13.19
N GLY A 83 -3.58 -23.08 11.98
CA GLY A 83 -2.91 -23.71 10.85
C GLY A 83 -1.88 -22.79 10.18
N SER A 84 -1.31 -23.24 9.07
CA SER A 84 -0.39 -22.42 8.28
C SER A 84 -0.66 -22.48 6.77
N ILE A 85 -0.51 -21.33 6.11
CA ILE A 85 -0.44 -21.25 4.66
C ILE A 85 0.95 -20.73 4.27
N THR A 86 1.64 -21.44 3.40
CA THR A 86 2.98 -21.08 2.90
C THR A 86 2.98 -20.99 1.39
N SER A 87 3.57 -19.91 0.87
CA SER A 87 3.68 -19.67 -0.57
C SER A 87 5.06 -19.10 -0.93
N THR A 88 5.57 -19.49 -2.09
CA THR A 88 6.89 -19.06 -2.60
C THR A 88 6.80 -18.46 -4.01
N GLY A 89 5.60 -18.09 -4.44
CA GLY A 89 5.25 -17.75 -5.81
C GLY A 89 3.73 -17.75 -6.01
N GLY A 90 3.27 -17.47 -7.22
CA GLY A 90 1.84 -17.45 -7.54
C GLY A 90 1.06 -16.39 -6.76
N SER A 91 -0.25 -16.60 -6.66
CA SER A 91 -1.19 -15.67 -6.01
C SER A 91 -2.02 -16.36 -4.92
N ILE A 92 -2.28 -15.65 -3.82
CA ILE A 92 -3.30 -16.01 -2.84
C ILE A 92 -4.43 -14.97 -2.92
N ASN A 93 -5.60 -15.41 -3.36
CA ASN A 93 -6.77 -14.55 -3.52
C ASN A 93 -7.77 -14.84 -2.40
N LEU A 94 -8.06 -13.84 -1.56
CA LEU A 94 -8.89 -13.92 -0.36
C LEU A 94 -10.26 -13.28 -0.59
N PHE A 95 -10.90 -13.60 -1.72
CA PHE A 95 -12.13 -12.93 -2.17
C PHE A 95 -13.36 -13.11 -1.26
N GLY A 96 -13.31 -14.03 -0.30
CA GLY A 96 -14.33 -14.18 0.72
C GLY A 96 -13.99 -13.55 2.08
N GLY A 97 -12.90 -12.78 2.14
CA GLY A 97 -12.35 -12.24 3.38
C GLY A 97 -11.48 -13.25 4.13
N ALA A 98 -10.69 -12.76 5.08
CA ALA A 98 -9.84 -13.60 5.91
C ALA A 98 -9.57 -12.99 7.28
N THR A 99 -9.49 -13.87 8.28
CA THR A 99 -8.99 -13.53 9.62
C THR A 99 -7.78 -14.41 9.92
N LEU A 100 -6.64 -13.78 10.16
CA LEU A 100 -5.44 -14.38 10.72
C LEU A 100 -5.37 -14.02 12.21
N SER A 101 -5.25 -14.99 13.11
CA SER A 101 -5.26 -14.73 14.56
C SER A 101 -4.46 -15.78 15.34
N ASP A 102 -4.28 -15.54 16.64
CA ASP A 102 -3.65 -16.46 17.60
C ASP A 102 -2.28 -16.99 17.12
N THR A 103 -2.23 -18.26 16.71
CA THR A 103 -1.00 -18.94 16.23
C THR A 103 -1.07 -19.29 14.75
N GLY A 104 -2.11 -18.82 14.06
CA GLY A 104 -2.20 -18.93 12.62
C GLY A 104 -0.99 -18.29 11.96
N ASN A 105 -0.52 -18.90 10.89
CA ASN A 105 0.70 -18.45 10.21
C ASN A 105 0.49 -18.29 8.71
N LEU A 106 0.79 -17.11 8.20
CA LEU A 106 0.81 -16.79 6.78
C LEU A 106 2.25 -16.43 6.39
N ASP A 107 2.98 -17.39 5.82
CA ASP A 107 4.41 -17.27 5.48
C ASP A 107 4.57 -17.17 3.96
N LEU A 108 4.85 -15.96 3.47
CA LEU A 108 4.76 -15.64 2.05
C LEU A 108 6.07 -15.04 1.53
N SER A 109 6.54 -15.63 0.44
CA SER A 109 7.63 -15.08 -0.36
C SER A 109 7.25 -15.05 -1.84
N TYR A 110 7.67 -14.01 -2.57
CA TYR A 110 7.44 -13.85 -4.02
C TYR A 110 5.97 -14.04 -4.46
N THR A 111 5.03 -13.79 -3.56
CA THR A 111 3.60 -14.10 -3.73
C THR A 111 2.82 -12.79 -3.88
N THR A 112 1.80 -12.77 -4.73
CA THR A 112 0.79 -11.71 -4.73
C THR A 112 -0.37 -12.10 -3.84
N VAL A 113 -0.77 -11.23 -2.92
CA VAL A 113 -2.00 -11.40 -2.13
C VAL A 113 -3.05 -10.44 -2.65
N ASP A 114 -4.19 -10.95 -3.08
CA ASP A 114 -5.35 -10.15 -3.49
C ASP A 114 -6.47 -10.31 -2.45
N ALA A 115 -6.72 -9.26 -1.67
CA ALA A 115 -7.80 -9.24 -0.68
C ALA A 115 -9.20 -9.02 -1.31
N GLY A 116 -9.26 -8.57 -2.58
CA GLY A 116 -10.51 -8.35 -3.28
C GLY A 116 -11.34 -7.20 -2.71
N LEU A 117 -12.61 -7.48 -2.39
CA LEU A 117 -13.60 -6.50 -1.91
C LEU A 117 -13.97 -6.69 -0.44
N GLU A 118 -13.53 -7.79 0.17
CA GLU A 118 -13.89 -8.18 1.53
C GLU A 118 -12.76 -7.81 2.51
N ASP A 119 -13.03 -7.93 3.80
CA ASP A 119 -12.07 -7.55 4.83
C ASP A 119 -10.95 -8.60 5.01
N LEU A 120 -9.74 -8.11 5.22
CA LEU A 120 -8.58 -8.87 5.68
C LEU A 120 -8.19 -8.38 7.07
N THR A 121 -8.41 -9.20 8.09
CA THR A 121 -8.01 -8.92 9.47
C THR A 121 -6.75 -9.69 9.83
N LEU A 122 -5.72 -8.96 10.24
CA LEU A 122 -4.45 -9.46 10.73
C LEU A 122 -4.37 -9.20 12.24
N ASP A 123 -4.59 -10.26 13.02
CA ASP A 123 -4.42 -10.33 14.48
C ASP A 123 -3.36 -11.38 14.87
N ALA A 124 -2.44 -11.63 13.95
CA ALA A 124 -1.16 -12.31 14.20
C ALA A 124 -0.08 -11.71 13.30
N PRO A 125 1.21 -11.84 13.64
CA PRO A 125 2.28 -11.20 12.88
C PRO A 125 2.45 -11.83 11.50
N ILE A 126 2.66 -11.00 10.47
CA ILE A 126 3.02 -11.45 9.12
C ILE A 126 4.44 -11.01 8.74
N ASN A 127 5.17 -11.87 8.05
CA ASN A 127 6.50 -11.55 7.54
C ASN A 127 6.50 -11.74 6.03
N LEU A 128 6.69 -10.63 5.31
CA LEU A 128 6.50 -10.58 3.86
C LEU A 128 7.83 -10.38 3.15
N GLN A 129 8.12 -11.28 2.20
CA GLN A 129 9.37 -11.27 1.42
C GLN A 129 9.09 -11.15 -0.07
N SER A 130 9.34 -9.99 -0.66
CA SER A 130 8.99 -9.69 -2.07
C SER A 130 7.51 -9.97 -2.35
N VAL A 131 6.62 -9.61 -1.42
CA VAL A 131 5.17 -9.83 -1.52
C VAL A 131 4.46 -8.54 -1.91
N GLY A 132 3.55 -8.64 -2.87
CA GLY A 132 2.62 -7.56 -3.20
C GLY A 132 1.26 -7.84 -2.61
N ILE A 133 0.78 -7.00 -1.69
CA ILE A 133 -0.62 -6.98 -1.28
C ILE A 133 -1.38 -6.01 -2.18
N ILE A 134 -2.49 -6.48 -2.75
CA ILE A 134 -3.44 -5.66 -3.49
C ILE A 134 -4.84 -5.78 -2.88
N SER A 135 -5.59 -4.69 -2.92
CA SER A 135 -7.00 -4.68 -2.55
C SER A 135 -7.80 -3.68 -3.38
N SER A 136 -9.07 -3.99 -3.58
CA SER A 136 -10.01 -3.21 -4.39
C SER A 136 -11.25 -2.76 -3.60
N GLY A 137 -11.24 -2.97 -2.29
CA GLY A 137 -12.36 -2.70 -1.40
C GLY A 137 -12.07 -3.16 0.02
N GLY A 138 -13.10 -3.10 0.87
CA GLY A 138 -13.05 -3.58 2.25
C GLY A 138 -12.01 -2.84 3.11
N THR A 139 -11.62 -3.51 4.18
CA THR A 139 -10.63 -3.05 5.15
C THR A 139 -9.49 -4.06 5.25
N ILE A 140 -8.25 -3.58 5.18
CA ILE A 140 -7.09 -4.32 5.65
C ILE A 140 -6.76 -3.80 7.04
N ALA A 141 -7.02 -4.62 8.06
CA ALA A 141 -6.84 -4.25 9.46
C ALA A 141 -5.63 -4.96 10.05
N PHE A 142 -4.67 -4.19 10.56
CA PHE A 142 -3.64 -4.65 11.48
C PHE A 142 -4.12 -4.33 12.90
N THR A 143 -4.35 -5.37 13.68
CA THR A 143 -4.85 -5.27 15.07
C THR A 143 -3.73 -5.62 16.05
N PRO A 144 -3.88 -5.44 17.38
CA PRO A 144 -2.76 -5.58 18.30
C PRO A 144 -2.02 -6.92 18.26
N GLY A 145 -2.65 -8.03 17.87
CA GLY A 145 -1.97 -9.32 17.68
C GLY A 145 -0.99 -9.35 16.51
N SER A 146 -1.07 -8.39 15.58
CA SER A 146 -0.15 -8.25 14.45
C SER A 146 1.20 -7.58 14.80
N ASP A 147 1.44 -7.27 16.08
CA ASP A 147 2.71 -6.72 16.56
C ASP A 147 3.91 -7.58 16.10
N GLY A 148 4.88 -6.94 15.45
CA GLY A 148 6.02 -7.59 14.81
C GLY A 148 5.81 -7.95 13.34
N SER A 149 4.71 -7.53 12.71
CA SER A 149 4.53 -7.64 11.26
C SER A 149 5.59 -6.84 10.50
N SER A 150 6.09 -7.38 9.39
CA SER A 150 7.18 -6.76 8.64
C SER A 150 7.11 -7.00 7.13
N PHE A 151 7.63 -6.03 6.39
CA PHE A 151 7.77 -6.02 4.94
C PHE A 151 9.27 -5.89 4.61
N ASP A 152 9.80 -6.77 3.75
CA ASP A 152 11.12 -6.56 3.17
C ASP A 152 11.11 -5.43 2.12
N SER A 153 12.29 -5.01 1.65
CA SER A 153 12.42 -3.86 0.73
C SER A 153 11.72 -4.03 -0.63
N ASP A 154 11.43 -5.27 -1.02
CA ASP A 154 10.84 -5.60 -2.31
C ASP A 154 9.31 -5.85 -2.19
N SER A 155 8.76 -5.72 -0.99
CA SER A 155 7.34 -5.87 -0.73
C SER A 155 6.58 -4.55 -0.94
N SER A 156 5.29 -4.67 -1.27
CA SER A 156 4.44 -3.51 -1.55
C SER A 156 2.99 -3.72 -1.14
N MET A 157 2.27 -2.62 -0.95
CA MET A 157 0.84 -2.60 -0.73
C MET A 157 0.20 -1.60 -1.69
N ARG A 158 -0.79 -2.04 -2.47
CA ARG A 158 -1.52 -1.22 -3.45
C ARG A 158 -3.01 -1.31 -3.19
N LEU A 159 -3.58 -0.20 -2.77
CA LEU A 159 -4.94 -0.12 -2.26
C LEU A 159 -5.78 0.79 -3.17
N THR A 160 -6.89 0.24 -3.63
CA THR A 160 -7.92 0.96 -4.38
C THR A 160 -9.21 0.82 -3.61
N ASP A 161 -9.89 1.94 -3.33
CA ASP A 161 -11.15 1.95 -2.58
C ASP A 161 -11.11 1.16 -1.25
N THR A 162 -9.94 1.05 -0.63
CA THR A 162 -9.69 0.20 0.55
C THR A 162 -9.31 1.04 1.76
N LEU A 163 -9.84 0.69 2.93
CA LEU A 163 -9.38 1.27 4.20
C LEU A 163 -8.18 0.48 4.73
N LEU A 164 -7.05 1.17 4.96
CA LEU A 164 -5.96 0.64 5.78
C LEU A 164 -6.18 1.05 7.23
N GLU A 165 -6.38 0.08 8.12
CA GLU A 165 -6.58 0.32 9.54
C GLU A 165 -5.41 -0.23 10.35
N LEU A 166 -4.76 0.63 11.14
CA LEU A 166 -3.76 0.27 12.15
C LEU A 166 -4.38 0.53 13.53
N SER A 167 -4.89 -0.53 14.15
CA SER A 167 -5.73 -0.47 15.35
C SER A 167 -4.93 -0.74 16.62
N GLY A 168 -4.76 0.31 17.43
CA GLY A 168 -4.22 0.23 18.78
C GLY A 168 -2.70 0.07 18.85
N THR A 169 -2.14 0.29 20.05
CA THR A 169 -0.69 0.30 20.29
C THR A 169 -0.02 -1.01 19.86
N GLY A 170 1.14 -0.93 19.19
CA GLY A 170 1.88 -2.10 18.70
C GLY A 170 1.60 -2.45 17.23
N THR A 171 0.77 -1.68 16.54
CA THR A 171 0.50 -1.84 15.09
C THR A 171 1.25 -0.81 14.24
N ASP A 172 2.36 -0.27 14.76
CA ASP A 172 3.27 0.56 13.97
C ASP A 172 3.78 -0.25 12.79
N LEU A 173 3.69 0.34 11.58
CA LEU A 173 3.95 -0.41 10.36
C LEU A 173 4.84 0.38 9.41
N ALA A 174 5.96 -0.22 9.03
CA ALA A 174 6.82 0.29 7.98
C ALA A 174 6.49 -0.41 6.66
N ILE A 175 6.14 0.36 5.64
CA ILE A 175 5.78 -0.17 4.30
C ILE A 175 6.77 0.41 3.27
N PRO A 176 7.53 -0.42 2.55
CA PRO A 176 8.48 0.07 1.55
C PRO A 176 7.80 0.84 0.42
N TYR A 177 6.69 0.32 -0.07
CA TYR A 177 5.88 0.96 -1.10
C TYR A 177 4.40 0.83 -0.75
N LEU A 178 3.75 1.97 -0.52
CA LEU A 178 2.31 2.08 -0.32
C LEU A 178 1.71 2.93 -1.43
N SER A 179 0.69 2.41 -2.10
CA SER A 179 -0.12 3.16 -3.06
C SER A 179 -1.57 3.19 -2.61
N LEU A 180 -2.15 4.39 -2.57
CA LEU A 180 -3.53 4.65 -2.19
C LEU A 180 -4.25 5.35 -3.34
N SER A 181 -5.38 4.81 -3.78
CA SER A 181 -6.15 5.37 -4.90
C SER A 181 -7.66 5.24 -4.72
N GLY A 182 -8.40 6.01 -5.51
CA GLY A 182 -9.87 6.08 -5.41
C GLY A 182 -10.30 6.56 -4.03
N ASN A 183 -11.25 5.87 -3.42
CA ASN A 183 -11.80 6.17 -2.09
C ASN A 183 -11.05 5.47 -0.95
N SER A 184 -9.77 5.15 -1.16
CA SER A 184 -8.96 4.56 -0.09
C SER A 184 -8.90 5.48 1.14
N GLY A 185 -8.58 4.91 2.29
CA GLY A 185 -8.49 5.66 3.55
C GLY A 185 -7.41 5.11 4.46
N LEU A 186 -7.04 5.91 5.47
CA LEU A 186 -6.13 5.51 6.53
C LEU A 186 -6.79 5.80 7.88
N LEU A 187 -6.80 4.80 8.76
CA LEU A 187 -7.16 4.95 10.16
C LEU A 187 -6.00 4.44 11.02
N THR A 188 -5.50 5.30 11.90
CA THR A 188 -4.35 5.05 12.77
C THR A 188 -4.78 5.38 14.20
N ASP A 189 -5.14 4.36 14.98
CA ASP A 189 -5.58 4.55 16.37
C ASP A 189 -4.39 4.50 17.33
N GLY A 190 -3.59 5.56 17.30
CA GLY A 190 -2.38 5.69 18.13
C GLY A 190 -1.16 4.93 17.60
N SER A 191 -1.22 4.48 16.34
CA SER A 191 -0.13 3.79 15.64
C SER A 191 0.48 4.67 14.57
N THR A 192 1.76 4.42 14.27
CA THR A 192 2.51 5.18 13.28
C THR A 192 2.69 4.38 12.00
N LEU A 193 2.29 4.97 10.87
CA LEU A 193 2.61 4.44 9.55
C LEU A 193 3.92 5.07 9.05
N THR A 194 4.87 4.26 8.58
CA THR A 194 6.17 4.73 8.06
C THR A 194 6.39 4.24 6.63
N PRO A 195 5.86 4.93 5.61
CA PRO A 195 6.07 4.56 4.22
C PRO A 195 7.41 5.09 3.70
N ALA A 196 8.22 4.26 3.04
CA ALA A 196 9.41 4.77 2.35
C ALA A 196 9.03 5.47 1.03
N TYR A 197 8.10 4.86 0.31
CA TYR A 197 7.49 5.40 -0.91
C TYR A 197 5.98 5.42 -0.75
N LEU A 198 5.38 6.60 -0.86
CA LEU A 198 3.93 6.81 -0.80
C LEU A 198 3.45 7.35 -2.15
N GLU A 199 2.69 6.55 -2.88
CA GLU A 199 1.99 6.97 -4.09
C GLU A 199 0.52 7.26 -3.75
N ILE A 200 -0.01 8.40 -4.18
CA ILE A 200 -1.41 8.77 -3.95
C ILE A 200 -2.10 9.24 -5.23
N GLY A 201 -3.34 8.82 -5.41
CA GLY A 201 -4.25 9.27 -6.46
C GLY A 201 -5.68 9.10 -5.95
N MET A 202 -5.96 9.76 -4.83
CA MET A 202 -7.17 9.57 -4.03
C MET A 202 -8.21 10.64 -4.35
N ASP A 203 -9.49 10.26 -4.32
CA ASP A 203 -10.61 11.21 -4.48
C ASP A 203 -10.81 12.09 -3.23
N GLY A 204 -10.36 11.59 -2.06
CA GLY A 204 -10.43 12.26 -0.77
C GLY A 204 -9.17 13.03 -0.38
N GLU A 205 -9.19 13.58 0.83
CA GLU A 205 -8.04 14.19 1.47
C GLU A 205 -7.32 13.16 2.34
N LEU A 206 -6.01 12.98 2.15
CA LEU A 206 -5.20 12.10 2.98
C LEU A 206 -4.64 12.85 4.20
N ASP A 207 -4.91 12.36 5.39
CA ASP A 207 -4.38 12.90 6.64
C ASP A 207 -3.00 12.29 6.97
N PHE A 208 -2.00 13.15 7.06
CA PHE A 208 -0.61 12.81 7.40
C PHE A 208 -0.32 12.86 8.90
N THR A 209 -1.30 13.12 9.76
CA THR A 209 -1.10 13.31 11.22
C THR A 209 -0.23 12.20 11.82
N ASP A 210 -0.60 10.94 11.60
CA ASP A 210 0.07 9.75 12.13
C ASP A 210 0.95 9.02 11.10
N ILE A 211 1.34 9.73 10.03
CA ILE A 211 2.31 9.24 9.04
C ILE A 211 3.68 9.84 9.36
N ALA A 212 4.67 8.99 9.60
CA ALA A 212 6.07 9.37 9.75
C ALA A 212 6.72 9.55 8.37
N THR A 213 7.10 10.79 8.03
CA THR A 213 7.46 11.17 6.66
C THR A 213 8.91 11.61 6.42
N THR A 214 9.78 11.58 7.42
CA THR A 214 11.10 12.24 7.36
C THR A 214 11.98 11.82 6.18
N ASP A 215 11.87 10.58 5.73
CA ASP A 215 12.59 10.03 4.57
C ASP A 215 11.66 9.59 3.42
N THR A 216 10.38 9.96 3.49
CA THR A 216 9.35 9.52 2.55
C THR A 216 9.43 10.27 1.24
N ILE A 217 9.33 9.52 0.15
CA ILE A 217 9.07 10.05 -1.18
C ILE A 217 7.56 9.99 -1.42
N LEU A 218 6.95 11.14 -1.68
CA LEU A 218 5.56 11.25 -2.11
C LEU A 218 5.52 11.31 -3.65
N ARG A 219 4.70 10.48 -4.29
CA ARG A 219 4.40 10.60 -5.73
C ARG A 219 2.90 10.68 -5.97
N LEU A 220 2.49 11.53 -6.89
CA LEU A 220 1.11 11.57 -7.36
C LEU A 220 0.91 10.60 -8.54
N ALA A 221 -0.17 9.84 -8.47
CA ALA A 221 -0.75 9.08 -9.57
C ALA A 221 -2.08 9.69 -10.05
N GLY A 222 -2.53 10.75 -9.37
CA GLY A 222 -3.69 11.55 -9.68
C GLY A 222 -3.72 12.80 -8.81
N ASP A 223 -4.60 13.74 -9.15
CA ASP A 223 -4.82 14.94 -8.33
C ASP A 223 -5.18 14.54 -6.90
N SER A 224 -4.53 15.14 -5.92
CA SER A 224 -4.63 14.71 -4.53
C SER A 224 -4.63 15.88 -3.57
N ASN A 225 -5.30 15.70 -2.44
CA ASN A 225 -5.36 16.66 -1.35
C ASN A 225 -4.75 16.03 -0.11
N ILE A 226 -3.96 16.79 0.64
CA ILE A 226 -3.35 16.30 1.89
C ILE A 226 -3.56 17.29 3.02
N THR A 227 -3.75 16.76 4.22
CA THR A 227 -3.78 17.53 5.47
C THR A 227 -2.80 16.95 6.47
N LYS A 228 -2.47 17.70 7.51
CA LYS A 228 -1.77 17.20 8.69
C LYS A 228 -2.20 18.06 9.86
N THR A 229 -2.76 17.44 10.88
CA THR A 229 -3.03 18.10 12.15
C THR A 229 -1.89 17.86 13.12
N TYR A 230 -1.70 18.80 14.04
CA TYR A 230 -0.63 18.73 15.02
C TYR A 230 -1.20 18.80 16.41
N ALA A 231 -0.62 18.02 17.32
CA ALA A 231 -0.92 18.14 18.74
C ALA A 231 -0.62 19.56 19.24
N VAL A 232 -1.48 20.07 20.12
CA VAL A 232 -1.36 21.43 20.66
C VAL A 232 0.00 21.61 21.34
N GLY A 233 0.81 22.55 20.82
CA GLY A 233 2.13 22.89 21.35
C GLY A 233 3.29 22.06 20.79
N ALA A 234 3.06 21.16 19.83
CA ALA A 234 4.12 20.50 19.07
C ALA A 234 4.79 21.49 18.10
N GLN A 235 6.10 21.29 17.85
CA GLN A 235 6.71 21.84 16.64
C GLN A 235 6.14 21.05 15.45
N ALA A 236 5.53 21.78 14.53
CA ALA A 236 4.56 21.27 13.59
C ALA A 236 5.09 21.46 12.16
N GLU A 237 5.65 20.40 11.59
CA GLU A 237 6.15 20.43 10.21
C GLU A 237 5.87 19.10 9.52
N LEU A 238 5.37 19.19 8.29
CA LEU A 238 5.35 18.08 7.36
C LEU A 238 6.72 18.05 6.67
N ILE A 239 7.50 17.02 6.91
CA ILE A 239 8.81 16.85 6.28
C ILE A 239 8.68 15.75 5.25
N LEU A 240 9.07 16.02 4.01
CA LEU A 240 9.15 15.01 2.95
C LEU A 240 10.54 15.05 2.32
N LYS A 241 11.08 13.90 1.97
CA LYS A 241 12.35 13.85 1.24
C LYS A 241 12.18 14.42 -0.16
N GLU A 242 11.14 13.98 -0.85
CA GLU A 242 10.88 14.32 -2.24
C GLU A 242 9.39 14.28 -2.52
N ILE A 243 8.92 15.18 -3.39
CA ILE A 243 7.54 15.23 -3.87
C ILE A 243 7.58 15.17 -5.41
N ASN A 244 6.99 14.14 -5.98
CA ASN A 244 6.81 13.96 -7.42
C ASN A 244 5.35 14.25 -7.76
N ILE A 245 5.10 15.44 -8.30
CA ILE A 245 3.76 15.88 -8.74
C ILE A 245 3.42 15.30 -10.11
N ASP A 246 4.43 15.06 -10.96
CA ASP A 246 4.34 14.24 -12.19
C ASP A 246 3.17 14.56 -13.14
N GLY A 247 2.82 15.84 -13.27
CA GLY A 247 1.73 16.29 -14.16
C GLY A 247 0.38 16.53 -13.49
N HIS A 248 0.25 16.16 -12.21
CA HIS A 248 -0.98 16.24 -11.42
C HIS A 248 -1.05 17.47 -10.51
N ILE A 249 -2.10 17.59 -9.72
CA ILE A 249 -2.30 18.68 -8.77
C ILE A 249 -2.16 18.15 -7.35
N LEU A 250 -1.23 18.71 -6.58
CA LEU A 250 -1.15 18.55 -5.12
C LEU A 250 -1.78 19.78 -4.45
N THR A 251 -2.83 19.58 -3.68
CA THR A 251 -3.41 20.63 -2.82
C THR A 251 -3.06 20.38 -1.37
N LEU A 252 -2.45 21.38 -0.73
CA LEU A 252 -2.16 21.37 0.69
C LEU A 252 -3.31 22.01 1.46
N ASN A 253 -3.83 21.31 2.47
CA ASN A 253 -4.76 21.89 3.41
C ASN A 253 -4.04 22.92 4.30
N PRO A 254 -4.63 24.11 4.57
CA PRO A 254 -4.05 25.11 5.47
C PRO A 254 -3.81 24.66 6.93
N ASP A 255 -4.37 23.52 7.35
CA ASP A 255 -4.01 22.88 8.62
C ASP A 255 -2.52 22.48 8.66
N ILE A 256 -1.93 22.22 7.49
CA ILE A 256 -0.48 22.15 7.33
C ILE A 256 0.09 23.56 7.45
N VAL A 257 0.86 23.82 8.51
CA VAL A 257 1.48 25.14 8.70
C VAL A 257 2.79 25.27 7.92
N ASP A 258 3.66 24.28 8.05
CA ASP A 258 4.97 24.23 7.42
C ASP A 258 5.16 22.90 6.67
N LEU A 259 5.57 23.00 5.40
CA LEU A 259 6.05 21.89 4.57
C LEU A 259 7.54 22.09 4.31
N THR A 260 8.38 21.16 4.77
CA THR A 260 9.78 21.06 4.34
C THR A 260 9.94 19.93 3.32
N ALA A 261 10.58 20.24 2.19
CA ALA A 261 10.94 19.25 1.18
C ALA A 261 12.39 19.42 0.69
N GLU A 262 13.08 18.32 0.38
CA GLU A 262 14.36 18.45 -0.31
C GLU A 262 14.18 18.79 -1.78
N ALA A 263 13.27 18.09 -2.46
CA ALA A 263 13.01 18.28 -3.88
C ALA A 263 11.51 18.20 -4.18
N ILE A 264 11.07 19.00 -5.17
CA ILE A 264 9.73 18.91 -5.75
C ILE A 264 9.90 18.84 -7.26
N TYR A 265 9.36 17.80 -7.87
CA TYR A 265 9.40 17.55 -9.32
C TYR A 265 7.99 17.68 -9.90
N PHE A 266 7.83 18.59 -10.85
CA PHE A 266 6.54 18.86 -11.49
C PHE A 266 6.34 18.10 -12.79
N THR A 267 7.39 18.06 -13.61
CA THR A 267 7.32 17.53 -14.97
C THR A 267 7.45 16.03 -15.01
N ASN A 268 6.49 15.35 -15.64
CA ASN A 268 6.62 13.94 -15.98
C ASN A 268 7.46 13.77 -17.26
N TYR A 269 8.63 13.13 -17.15
CA TYR A 269 9.51 12.83 -18.28
C TYR A 269 9.39 11.41 -18.82
N ASN A 270 8.41 10.62 -18.34
CA ASN A 270 8.14 9.31 -18.90
C ASN A 270 7.32 9.45 -20.19
N SER A 271 7.94 9.18 -21.34
CA SER A 271 7.29 9.28 -22.67
C SER A 271 6.13 8.32 -22.89
N GLU A 272 5.95 7.34 -22.01
CA GLU A 272 4.82 6.40 -22.03
C GLU A 272 3.63 6.88 -21.16
N SER A 273 3.84 7.92 -20.34
CA SER A 273 2.79 8.50 -19.50
C SER A 273 1.82 9.35 -20.32
N ALA A 274 0.54 9.32 -19.94
CA ALA A 274 -0.46 10.26 -20.47
C ALA A 274 -0.11 11.73 -20.11
N ASP A 275 0.62 11.92 -19.02
CA ASP A 275 1.01 13.23 -18.48
C ASP A 275 2.42 13.67 -18.94
N TYR A 276 3.00 12.99 -19.93
CA TYR A 276 4.32 13.32 -20.45
C TYR A 276 4.44 14.79 -20.89
N LEU A 277 5.33 15.54 -20.25
CA LEU A 277 5.62 16.95 -20.51
C LEU A 277 4.38 17.88 -20.48
N THR A 278 3.33 17.52 -19.75
CA THR A 278 2.19 18.42 -19.55
C THR A 278 2.60 19.64 -18.72
N ASN A 279 1.83 20.72 -18.87
CA ASN A 279 2.00 21.94 -18.08
C ASN A 279 0.93 22.05 -16.97
N THR A 280 0.19 20.97 -16.71
CA THR A 280 -0.94 20.93 -15.79
C THR A 280 -0.53 20.72 -14.34
N ALA A 281 0.72 20.31 -14.11
CA ALA A 281 1.25 20.07 -12.78
C ALA A 281 1.08 21.32 -11.90
N GLU A 282 0.50 21.18 -10.71
CA GLU A 282 0.31 22.32 -9.81
C GLU A 282 0.52 21.92 -8.35
N LEU A 283 1.25 22.75 -7.60
CA LEU A 283 1.27 22.72 -6.14
C LEU A 283 0.45 23.90 -5.62
N ARG A 284 -0.68 23.62 -4.98
CA ARG A 284 -1.52 24.62 -4.32
C ARG A 284 -1.20 24.63 -2.84
N ALA A 285 -0.52 25.66 -2.38
CA ALA A 285 -0.09 25.77 -0.99
C ALA A 285 -1.16 26.39 -0.08
N GLU A 286 -2.13 27.15 -0.61
CA GLU A 286 -3.26 27.68 0.17
C GLU A 286 -2.86 28.42 1.47
N GLY A 287 -1.69 29.08 1.48
CA GLY A 287 -1.14 29.80 2.64
C GLY A 287 -0.13 29.03 3.49
N VAL A 288 0.13 27.76 3.18
CA VAL A 288 1.17 26.92 3.80
C VAL A 288 2.56 27.51 3.53
N ASN A 289 3.44 27.50 4.54
CA ASN A 289 4.85 27.82 4.33
C ASN A 289 5.56 26.64 3.66
N ILE A 290 6.34 26.90 2.61
CA ILE A 290 7.13 25.89 1.91
C ILE A 290 8.61 26.19 2.11
N ASN A 291 9.33 25.24 2.69
CA ASN A 291 10.75 25.32 2.97
C ASN A 291 11.51 24.30 2.10
N MET A 292 12.20 24.81 1.08
CA MET A 292 13.01 24.00 0.17
C MET A 292 14.47 23.94 0.64
N THR A 293 14.96 22.73 0.93
CA THR A 293 16.34 22.54 1.40
C THR A 293 17.35 22.37 0.26
N LYS A 294 16.90 21.92 -0.92
CA LYS A 294 17.68 21.97 -2.18
C LYS A 294 17.06 22.99 -3.15
N ARG A 295 17.66 23.11 -4.32
CA ARG A 295 17.19 24.04 -5.35
C ARG A 295 15.82 23.62 -5.86
N LEU A 296 14.88 24.57 -5.87
CA LEU A 296 13.61 24.43 -6.54
C LEU A 296 13.77 24.82 -8.02
N TRP A 297 13.39 23.93 -8.93
CA TRP A 297 13.37 24.21 -10.36
C TRP A 297 11.99 23.92 -10.93
N VAL A 298 11.29 24.94 -11.40
CA VAL A 298 9.97 24.78 -12.03
C VAL A 298 10.15 24.93 -13.54
N ASP A 299 10.28 23.79 -14.24
CA ASP A 299 10.35 23.76 -15.71
C ASP A 299 8.93 23.87 -16.30
N ARG A 300 8.03 22.97 -15.90
CA ARG A 300 6.62 22.99 -16.31
C ARG A 300 5.75 22.87 -15.08
N GLY A 301 4.58 23.49 -15.13
CA GLY A 301 3.64 23.51 -14.01
C GLY A 301 3.71 24.78 -13.18
N LYS A 302 2.96 24.79 -12.08
CA LYS A 302 2.69 25.99 -11.31
C LYS A 302 2.81 25.75 -9.81
N ILE A 303 3.29 26.76 -9.08
CA ILE A 303 3.09 26.87 -7.63
C ILE A 303 2.11 28.01 -7.38
N THR A 304 1.06 27.75 -6.63
CA THR A 304 0.08 28.76 -6.19
C THR A 304 0.16 28.88 -4.68
N MET A 305 0.73 29.97 -4.18
CA MET A 305 0.98 30.10 -2.74
C MET A 305 -0.24 30.58 -1.94
N GLY A 306 -0.95 31.61 -2.41
CA GLY A 306 -2.15 32.14 -1.73
C GLY A 306 -1.91 32.77 -0.34
N GLY A 307 -0.65 32.91 0.10
CA GLY A 307 -0.26 33.29 1.44
C GLY A 307 1.06 32.64 1.85
N GLY A 308 1.40 32.70 3.14
CA GLY A 308 2.57 31.99 3.68
C GLY A 308 3.91 32.49 3.15
N THR A 309 4.94 31.66 3.34
CA THR A 309 6.32 31.94 2.91
C THR A 309 6.87 30.81 2.05
N LEU A 310 7.40 31.14 0.87
CA LEU A 310 8.26 30.24 0.10
C LEU A 310 9.73 30.54 0.44
N THR A 311 10.39 29.62 1.13
CA THR A 311 11.80 29.70 1.52
C THR A 311 12.66 28.83 0.62
N LEU A 312 13.62 29.42 -0.10
CA LEU A 312 14.57 28.70 -0.95
C LEU A 312 15.98 28.82 -0.37
N VAL A 313 16.40 27.80 0.39
CA VAL A 313 17.69 27.81 1.09
C VAL A 313 18.86 27.81 0.11
N GLN A 314 18.81 26.97 -0.93
CA GLN A 314 19.84 26.92 -1.98
C GLN A 314 19.49 27.74 -3.22
N GLY A 315 18.40 28.52 -3.16
CA GLY A 315 17.86 29.24 -4.31
C GLY A 315 17.03 28.36 -5.23
N GLY A 316 16.84 28.78 -6.47
CA GLY A 316 16.01 28.08 -7.42
C GLY A 316 15.92 28.82 -8.75
N GLY A 317 14.94 28.47 -9.56
CA GLY A 317 14.68 29.17 -10.80
C GLY A 317 13.53 28.61 -11.62
N LEU A 318 13.27 29.29 -12.72
CA LEU A 318 12.33 28.86 -13.76
C LEU A 318 13.12 28.45 -15.01
N ALA A 319 12.63 27.46 -15.76
CA ALA A 319 13.29 27.11 -17.00
C ALA A 319 13.04 28.14 -18.11
N ASP A 320 14.10 28.51 -18.85
CA ASP A 320 14.04 29.48 -19.96
C ASP A 320 13.04 29.11 -21.08
N ILE A 321 12.80 27.81 -21.27
CA ILE A 321 11.93 27.26 -22.33
C ILE A 321 10.69 26.55 -21.75
N GLY A 322 10.61 26.47 -20.43
CA GLY A 322 9.54 25.82 -19.71
C GLY A 322 8.40 26.79 -19.45
N PHE A 323 7.18 26.27 -19.34
CA PHE A 323 5.99 27.06 -18.97
C PHE A 323 5.79 27.10 -17.45
N GLY A 324 6.90 27.12 -16.69
CA GLY A 324 6.91 27.12 -15.24
C GLY A 324 6.42 28.45 -14.66
N GLU A 325 5.57 28.40 -13.64
CA GLU A 325 5.03 29.58 -12.97
C GLU A 325 5.14 29.44 -11.44
N ILE A 326 5.49 30.52 -10.75
CA ILE A 326 5.38 30.62 -9.29
C ILE A 326 4.54 31.86 -8.98
N ASP A 327 3.30 31.64 -8.56
CA ASP A 327 2.35 32.66 -8.13
C ASP A 327 2.48 32.92 -6.63
N LEU A 328 3.10 34.05 -6.30
CA LEU A 328 3.37 34.51 -4.93
C LEU A 328 2.33 35.51 -4.42
N THR A 329 1.11 35.52 -4.98
CA THR A 329 0.06 36.43 -4.53
C THR A 329 -0.14 36.34 -3.01
N ASN A 330 -0.09 37.48 -2.33
CA ASN A 330 -0.16 37.62 -0.85
C ASN A 330 0.89 36.83 -0.05
N SER A 331 1.98 36.41 -0.68
CA SER A 331 2.99 35.51 -0.09
C SER A 331 4.33 36.22 0.10
N THR A 332 5.18 35.66 0.96
CA THR A 332 6.57 36.11 1.13
C THR A 332 7.52 35.16 0.40
N LEU A 333 8.46 35.68 -0.38
CA LEU A 333 9.58 34.91 -0.92
C LEU A 333 10.84 35.19 -0.09
N SER A 334 11.43 34.14 0.47
CA SER A 334 12.67 34.20 1.25
C SER A 334 13.78 33.45 0.51
N LEU A 335 14.82 34.18 0.10
CA LEU A 335 15.95 33.64 -0.67
C LEU A 335 17.24 33.71 0.14
N SER A 336 17.88 32.56 0.32
CA SER A 336 19.28 32.51 0.79
C SER A 336 20.27 32.20 -0.35
N GLY A 337 19.79 31.55 -1.42
CA GLY A 337 20.55 31.30 -2.65
C GLY A 337 20.06 32.13 -3.85
N PRO A 338 20.70 31.98 -5.02
CA PRO A 338 20.32 32.71 -6.23
C PRO A 338 18.98 32.25 -6.79
N PHE A 339 18.23 33.15 -7.40
CA PHE A 339 17.05 32.84 -8.20
C PHE A 339 17.34 33.21 -9.65
N VAL A 340 17.20 32.25 -10.58
CA VAL A 340 17.53 32.42 -12.01
C VAL A 340 16.34 32.17 -12.91
#